data_AF-A0A1W9GAK3-F1
#
_entry.id   AF-A0A1W9GAK3-F1
#
_cell.length_a   1.000
_cell.length_b   1.000
_cell.length_c   1.000
_cell.angle_alpha   90.00
_cell.angle_beta   90.00
_cell.angle_gamma   90.00
#
_symmetry.space_group_name_H-M   'P 1'
#
loop_
_entity.id
_entity.type
_entity.pdbx_description
1 polymer ?
#
loop_
_entity_poly.entity_id
_entity_poly.type
_entity_poly.pdbx_seq_one_letter_code
_entity_poly.pdbx_strand_id
1 'polypeptide(L)'
;MRNDFLSVIETHPLPETSADLYLDLLKRCLTRALFAKEVVRSTIDPGRLYLRLLNKALLAMLTPLNLELVHLKQSGIGDYIESAHAGRTRMEGAETMLGIKQLDQMQACITDIVRRNVPGDILEAGVWRGGMTIFMRGVLKAMGARQRRVWVVDSFEGLPDPEKSFDSFGWKKGAMAVSLDQVRSNFLRYGLLDEQVVFLKGFFNDTLPDAGIAALSVLRVDADLYESTRDVLNHLYPKLSVGGYAIFDDYQNLKDCQRAIDEYRLEHRIEDPIVKIDRRAVCWVKTESKF
;
A
#
# COMPACT_ATOMS: atom_id res chain seq x y z
N MET A 1 3.84 -4.00 -40.45
CA MET A 1 3.19 -4.04 -39.13
C MET A 1 4.02 -4.91 -38.18
N ARG A 2 5.19 -4.40 -37.74
CA ARG A 2 6.06 -5.08 -36.76
C ARG A 2 5.78 -4.45 -35.39
N ASN A 3 5.34 -5.28 -34.44
CA ASN A 3 5.40 -5.16 -32.98
C ASN A 3 5.59 -3.76 -32.34
N ASP A 4 4.51 -2.99 -32.21
CA ASP A 4 4.40 -1.91 -31.21
C ASP A 4 3.86 -2.40 -29.85
N PHE A 5 3.64 -3.72 -29.69
CA PHE A 5 3.28 -4.35 -28.41
C PHE A 5 4.43 -4.43 -27.39
N LEU A 6 5.62 -3.89 -27.70
CA LEU A 6 6.84 -3.99 -26.87
C LEU A 6 7.15 -2.70 -26.09
N SER A 7 6.16 -2.16 -25.39
CA SER A 7 6.43 -1.21 -24.29
C SER A 7 5.53 -1.45 -23.09
N VAL A 8 5.20 -2.72 -22.90
CA VAL A 8 4.45 -3.26 -21.76
C VAL A 8 5.38 -3.19 -20.55
N ILE A 9 4.90 -2.61 -19.44
CA ILE A 9 5.71 -2.48 -18.21
C ILE A 9 6.15 -3.86 -17.76
N GLU A 10 7.44 -4.13 -17.60
CA GLU A 10 7.90 -5.43 -17.13
C GLU A 10 7.55 -5.59 -15.64
N THR A 11 7.01 -6.76 -15.29
CA THR A 11 6.80 -7.15 -13.88
C THR A 11 7.71 -8.33 -13.56
N HIS A 12 8.05 -8.50 -12.29
CA HIS A 12 8.93 -9.56 -11.82
C HIS A 12 8.28 -10.47 -10.76
N PRO A 13 8.56 -11.78 -10.80
CA PRO A 13 9.26 -12.50 -11.87
C PRO A 13 8.49 -12.40 -13.21
N LEU A 14 9.22 -12.58 -14.32
CA LEU A 14 8.59 -12.63 -15.64
C LEU A 14 7.62 -13.83 -15.70
N PRO A 15 6.47 -13.71 -16.37
CA PRO A 15 5.47 -14.75 -16.31
C PRO A 15 5.83 -15.95 -17.19
N GLU A 16 5.97 -17.12 -16.57
CA GLU A 16 6.27 -18.39 -17.25
C GLU A 16 5.10 -19.40 -17.14
N THR A 17 4.29 -19.30 -16.08
CA THR A 17 3.13 -20.18 -15.83
C THR A 17 1.80 -19.43 -15.94
N SER A 18 0.68 -20.16 -15.96
CA SER A 18 -0.66 -19.55 -15.90
C SER A 18 -0.90 -18.77 -14.61
N ALA A 19 -0.32 -19.23 -13.49
CA ALA A 19 -0.33 -18.51 -12.23
C ALA A 19 0.44 -17.19 -12.34
N ASP A 20 1.61 -17.20 -12.98
CA ASP A 20 2.40 -15.97 -13.14
C ASP A 20 1.73 -15.00 -14.12
N LEU A 21 1.11 -15.48 -15.21
CA LEU A 21 0.33 -14.65 -16.13
C LEU A 21 -0.85 -13.97 -15.42
N TYR A 22 -1.53 -14.71 -14.53
CA TYR A 22 -2.60 -14.15 -13.70
C TYR A 22 -2.06 -13.04 -12.76
N LEU A 23 -0.94 -13.28 -12.08
CA LEU A 23 -0.36 -12.30 -11.16
C LEU A 23 0.21 -11.08 -11.89
N ASP A 24 0.87 -11.26 -13.03
CA ASP A 24 1.33 -10.17 -13.90
C ASP A 24 0.15 -9.28 -14.33
N LEU A 25 -0.93 -9.87 -14.84
CA LEU A 25 -2.13 -9.13 -15.22
C LEU A 25 -2.77 -8.42 -14.01
N LEU A 26 -2.85 -9.09 -12.86
CA LEU A 26 -3.41 -8.51 -11.65
C LEU A 26 -2.62 -7.27 -11.19
N LYS A 27 -1.28 -7.33 -11.19
CA LYS A 27 -0.41 -6.18 -10.88
C LYS A 27 -0.72 -4.99 -11.79
N ARG A 28 -0.83 -5.23 -13.09
CA ARG A 28 -1.12 -4.18 -14.08
C ARG A 28 -2.52 -3.61 -13.96
N CYS A 29 -3.51 -4.44 -13.62
CA CYS A 29 -4.87 -4.00 -13.37
C CYS A 29 -4.93 -3.07 -12.15
N LEU A 30 -4.40 -3.50 -11.01
CA LEU A 30 -4.52 -2.75 -9.75
C LEU A 30 -3.82 -1.39 -9.80
N THR A 31 -2.69 -1.31 -10.52
CA THR A 31 -1.92 -0.09 -10.73
C THR A 31 -2.42 0.77 -11.90
N ARG A 32 -3.36 0.26 -12.70
CA ARG A 32 -3.77 0.82 -14.02
C ARG A 32 -2.65 0.87 -15.06
N ALA A 33 -1.53 0.17 -14.85
CA ALA A 33 -0.42 0.09 -15.80
C ALA A 33 -0.80 -0.51 -17.17
N LEU A 34 -1.93 -1.21 -17.29
CA LEU A 34 -2.49 -1.62 -18.60
C LEU A 34 -2.81 -0.43 -19.51
N PHE A 35 -3.16 0.71 -18.92
CA PHE A 35 -3.52 1.95 -19.61
C PHE A 35 -2.33 2.92 -19.65
N ALA A 36 -1.11 2.42 -19.46
CA ALA A 36 0.07 3.24 -19.64
C ALA A 36 0.10 3.80 -21.06
N LYS A 37 0.48 5.09 -21.18
CA LYS A 37 0.39 5.85 -22.44
C LYS A 37 -1.03 6.14 -22.89
N GLU A 38 -2.00 6.14 -21.99
CA GLU A 38 -3.26 6.84 -22.20
C GLU A 38 -3.20 8.24 -21.58
N VAL A 39 -4.13 9.10 -22.04
CA VAL A 39 -4.34 10.43 -21.48
C VAL A 39 -5.03 10.27 -20.13
N VAL A 40 -4.34 10.68 -19.07
CA VAL A 40 -4.85 10.61 -17.70
C VAL A 40 -5.14 11.99 -17.16
N ARG A 41 -6.16 12.06 -16.30
CA ARG A 41 -6.48 13.26 -15.52
C ARG A 41 -5.51 13.36 -14.35
N SER A 42 -5.03 14.56 -14.09
CA SER A 42 -4.14 14.86 -12.98
C SER A 42 -4.59 16.12 -12.24
N THR A 43 -4.49 16.12 -10.92
CA THR A 43 -4.79 17.30 -10.11
C THR A 43 -3.78 18.40 -10.37
N ILE A 44 -4.25 19.63 -10.54
CA ILE A 44 -3.38 20.79 -10.72
C ILE A 44 -2.79 21.21 -9.38
N ASP A 45 -1.48 21.11 -9.23
CA ASP A 45 -0.73 21.72 -8.14
C ASP A 45 0.18 22.84 -8.66
N PRO A 46 -0.19 24.10 -8.45
CA PRO A 46 0.66 25.20 -8.85
C PRO A 46 1.92 25.24 -7.97
N GLY A 47 3.10 25.20 -8.59
CA GLY A 47 4.38 25.24 -7.86
C GLY A 47 4.63 26.55 -7.08
N ARG A 48 3.93 27.65 -7.42
CA ARG A 48 4.09 28.97 -6.80
C ARG A 48 2.95 29.29 -5.84
N LEU A 49 3.27 29.85 -4.66
CA LEU A 49 2.29 30.12 -3.59
C LEU A 49 1.09 30.96 -4.04
N TYR A 50 1.31 32.06 -4.78
CA TYR A 50 0.19 32.90 -5.25
C TYR A 50 -0.72 32.16 -6.24
N LEU A 51 -0.16 31.31 -7.11
CA LEU A 51 -0.95 30.46 -7.99
C LEU A 51 -1.72 29.40 -7.20
N ARG A 52 -1.17 28.89 -6.07
CA ARG A 52 -1.92 28.00 -5.16
C ARG A 52 -3.11 28.71 -4.54
N LEU A 53 -2.96 29.95 -4.10
CA LEU A 53 -4.06 30.75 -3.56
C LEU A 53 -5.14 31.00 -4.62
N LEU A 54 -4.72 31.36 -5.84
CA LEU A 54 -5.62 31.59 -6.96
C LEU A 54 -6.33 30.30 -7.40
N ASN A 55 -5.61 29.18 -7.49
CA ASN A 55 -6.18 27.86 -7.76
C ASN A 55 -7.16 27.43 -6.66
N LYS A 56 -6.86 27.72 -5.39
CA LYS A 56 -7.76 27.42 -4.27
C LYS A 56 -9.06 28.23 -4.37
N ALA A 57 -8.98 29.52 -4.69
CA ALA A 57 -10.16 30.35 -4.92
C ALA A 57 -10.99 29.84 -6.10
N LEU A 58 -10.33 29.50 -7.20
CA LEU A 58 -10.96 28.94 -8.39
C LEU A 58 -11.66 27.61 -8.09
N LEU A 59 -10.98 26.68 -7.42
CA LEU A 59 -11.56 25.41 -7.01
C LEU A 59 -12.75 25.60 -6.07
N ALA A 60 -12.69 26.56 -5.13
CA ALA A 60 -13.81 26.87 -4.24
C ALA A 60 -15.05 27.38 -5.01
N MET A 61 -14.85 28.06 -6.14
CA MET A 61 -15.94 28.47 -7.03
C MET A 61 -16.48 27.31 -7.89
N LEU A 62 -15.62 26.38 -8.32
CA LEU A 62 -15.99 25.27 -9.19
C LEU A 62 -16.64 24.11 -8.44
N THR A 63 -16.25 23.89 -7.18
CA THR A 63 -16.73 22.75 -6.36
C THR A 63 -18.26 22.70 -6.22
N PRO A 64 -18.98 23.80 -5.94
CA PRO A 64 -20.45 23.79 -5.86
C PRO A 64 -21.14 23.44 -7.18
N LEU A 65 -20.45 23.61 -8.31
CA LEU A 65 -20.93 23.26 -9.64
C LEU A 65 -20.59 21.82 -10.05
N ASN A 66 -19.98 21.05 -9.14
CA ASN A 66 -19.44 19.72 -9.42
C ASN A 66 -18.41 19.72 -10.57
N LEU A 67 -17.65 20.80 -10.68
CA LEU A 67 -16.57 20.96 -11.64
C LEU A 67 -15.23 20.88 -10.93
N GLU A 68 -14.28 20.15 -11.52
CA GLU A 68 -12.90 20.07 -11.07
C GLU A 68 -11.98 20.56 -12.19
N LEU A 69 -10.96 21.33 -11.82
CA LEU A 69 -9.92 21.72 -12.76
C LEU A 69 -8.81 20.67 -12.75
N VAL A 70 -8.66 19.97 -13.88
CA VAL A 70 -7.68 18.91 -14.07
C VAL A 70 -6.71 19.24 -15.20
N HIS A 71 -5.49 18.74 -15.09
CA HIS A 71 -4.52 18.72 -16.19
C HIS A 71 -4.57 17.35 -16.87
N LEU A 72 -4.81 17.36 -18.19
CA LEU A 72 -4.70 16.15 -19.00
C LEU A 72 -3.24 15.98 -19.40
N LYS A 73 -2.63 14.87 -18.98
CA LYS A 73 -1.27 14.52 -19.36
C LYS A 73 -1.22 13.11 -19.94
N GLN A 74 -0.28 12.92 -20.85
CA GLN A 74 0.06 11.58 -21.31
C GLN A 74 0.78 10.84 -20.18
N SER A 75 0.26 9.70 -19.74
CA SER A 75 0.98 8.88 -18.75
C SER A 75 2.20 8.21 -19.37
N GLY A 76 3.32 8.19 -18.63
CA GLY A 76 4.53 7.48 -19.01
C GLY A 76 4.63 6.14 -18.28
N ILE A 77 5.41 5.20 -18.83
CA ILE A 77 5.70 3.91 -18.17
C ILE A 77 6.30 4.13 -16.77
N GLY A 78 7.19 5.11 -16.63
CA GLY A 78 7.83 5.44 -15.36
C GLY A 78 6.85 5.85 -14.25
N ASP A 79 5.64 6.29 -14.59
CA ASP A 79 4.61 6.69 -13.61
C ASP A 79 4.09 5.50 -12.78
N TYR A 80 4.31 4.25 -13.24
CA TYR A 80 3.77 3.04 -12.64
C TYR A 80 4.83 2.16 -11.98
N ILE A 81 6.13 2.45 -12.17
CA ILE A 81 7.22 1.58 -11.69
C ILE A 81 7.47 1.77 -10.19
N GLU A 82 7.64 3.03 -9.77
CA GLU A 82 7.96 3.42 -8.40
C GLU A 82 6.69 3.85 -7.66
N SER A 83 6.66 3.63 -6.36
CA SER A 83 5.61 4.19 -5.50
C SER A 83 5.88 5.68 -5.28
N ALA A 84 4.82 6.46 -5.09
CA ALA A 84 4.76 7.87 -5.44
C ALA A 84 4.87 8.10 -6.96
N HIS A 85 3.69 8.29 -7.55
CA HIS A 85 3.54 9.13 -8.73
C HIS A 85 4.31 10.44 -8.49
N ALA A 86 5.49 10.55 -9.09
CA ALA A 86 6.28 11.77 -9.05
C ALA A 86 5.38 12.93 -9.50
N GLY A 87 4.93 13.75 -8.53
CA GLY A 87 4.08 14.91 -8.79
C GLY A 87 2.58 14.75 -8.49
N ARG A 88 2.22 14.26 -7.29
CA ARG A 88 0.88 14.48 -6.67
C ARG A 88 -0.32 14.01 -7.53
N THR A 89 -0.06 13.20 -8.55
CA THR A 89 -1.07 12.73 -9.49
C THR A 89 -1.55 11.37 -9.02
N ARG A 90 -2.67 11.32 -8.30
CA ARG A 90 -3.34 10.04 -8.05
C ARG A 90 -3.86 9.52 -9.39
N MET A 91 -3.52 8.29 -9.77
CA MET A 91 -4.15 7.67 -10.94
C MET A 91 -5.61 7.41 -10.62
N GLU A 92 -6.48 8.18 -11.29
CA GLU A 92 -7.91 8.05 -11.14
C GLU A 92 -8.34 6.61 -11.45
N GLY A 93 -9.16 6.02 -10.58
CA GLY A 93 -9.63 4.65 -10.74
C GLY A 93 -8.66 3.51 -10.43
N ALA A 94 -7.39 3.76 -10.06
CA ALA A 94 -6.50 2.70 -9.56
C ALA A 94 -6.89 2.26 -8.14
N GLU A 95 -6.76 0.96 -7.82
CA GLU A 95 -7.03 0.40 -6.50
C GLU A 95 -5.82 0.47 -5.56
N THR A 96 -4.63 0.78 -6.07
CA THR A 96 -3.43 1.06 -5.28
C THR A 96 -2.66 2.29 -5.79
N MET A 97 -1.95 2.98 -4.89
CA MET A 97 -1.02 4.07 -5.24
C MET A 97 0.44 3.58 -5.35
N LEU A 98 0.65 2.29 -5.11
CA LEU A 98 1.95 1.64 -5.12
C LEU A 98 2.37 1.30 -6.54
N GLY A 99 3.68 1.32 -6.77
CA GLY A 99 4.27 0.95 -8.05
C GLY A 99 4.44 -0.56 -8.21
N ILE A 100 4.69 -0.99 -9.45
CA ILE A 100 4.96 -2.39 -9.81
C ILE A 100 6.06 -3.01 -8.94
N LYS A 101 7.11 -2.24 -8.59
CA LYS A 101 8.21 -2.74 -7.73
C LYS A 101 7.75 -3.27 -6.38
N GLN A 102 6.81 -2.58 -5.73
CA GLN A 102 6.29 -3.04 -4.45
C GLN A 102 5.38 -4.26 -4.59
N LEU A 103 4.61 -4.36 -5.66
CA LEU A 103 3.80 -5.55 -5.91
C LEU A 103 4.70 -6.76 -6.26
N ASP A 104 5.76 -6.57 -7.03
CA ASP A 104 6.76 -7.60 -7.30
C ASP A 104 7.43 -8.09 -6.00
N GLN A 105 7.80 -7.15 -5.12
CA GLN A 105 8.35 -7.49 -3.82
C GLN A 105 7.36 -8.24 -2.94
N MET A 106 6.09 -7.82 -2.91
CA MET A 106 5.05 -8.53 -2.14
C MET A 106 4.85 -9.96 -2.67
N GLN A 107 4.85 -10.14 -3.99
CA GLN A 107 4.77 -11.46 -4.62
C GLN A 107 5.94 -12.34 -4.17
N ALA A 108 7.17 -11.81 -4.19
CA ALA A 108 8.36 -12.52 -3.75
C ALA A 108 8.27 -12.91 -2.26
N CYS A 109 7.87 -11.99 -1.38
CA CYS A 109 7.71 -12.25 0.05
C CYS A 109 6.66 -13.34 0.33
N ILE A 110 5.48 -13.25 -0.27
CA ILE A 110 4.42 -14.26 -0.08
C ILE A 110 4.85 -15.62 -0.66
N THR A 111 5.49 -15.62 -1.83
CA THR A 111 5.99 -16.86 -2.44
C THR A 111 6.99 -17.55 -1.52
N ASP A 112 7.91 -16.78 -0.96
CA ASP A 112 8.96 -17.29 -0.08
C ASP A 112 8.39 -17.80 1.26
N ILE A 113 7.52 -17.04 1.96
CA ILE A 113 6.92 -17.51 3.23
C ILE A 113 6.04 -18.74 3.04
N VAL A 114 5.38 -18.89 1.87
CA VAL A 114 4.61 -20.09 1.56
C VAL A 114 5.55 -21.27 1.33
N ARG A 115 6.61 -21.11 0.54
CA ARG A 115 7.59 -22.18 0.27
C ARG A 115 8.34 -22.64 1.52
N ARG A 116 8.71 -21.69 2.40
CA ARG A 116 9.40 -21.98 3.66
C ARG A 116 8.46 -22.37 4.81
N ASN A 117 7.14 -22.39 4.58
CA ASN A 117 6.13 -22.67 5.59
C ASN A 117 6.23 -21.80 6.85
N VAL A 118 6.60 -20.52 6.71
CA VAL A 118 6.66 -19.58 7.85
C VAL A 118 5.26 -19.39 8.43
N PRO A 119 4.98 -19.66 9.71
CA PRO A 119 3.60 -19.65 10.23
C PRO A 119 2.99 -18.24 10.27
N GLY A 120 1.66 -18.16 10.19
CA GLY A 120 0.88 -16.93 10.40
C GLY A 120 0.17 -16.37 9.17
N ASP A 121 -0.82 -15.52 9.41
CA ASP A 121 -1.57 -14.82 8.37
C ASP A 121 -0.71 -13.71 7.71
N ILE A 122 -1.24 -13.04 6.69
CA ILE A 122 -0.61 -11.86 6.09
C ILE A 122 -1.50 -10.64 6.29
N LEU A 123 -0.90 -9.47 6.49
CA LEU A 123 -1.62 -8.26 6.88
C LEU A 123 -1.07 -7.00 6.22
N GLU A 124 -1.97 -6.08 5.93
CA GLU A 124 -1.67 -4.67 5.63
C GLU A 124 -2.43 -3.75 6.59
N ALA A 125 -1.72 -2.81 7.20
CA ALA A 125 -2.26 -1.73 8.02
C ALA A 125 -2.18 -0.41 7.26
N GLY A 126 -3.34 0.11 6.85
CA GLY A 126 -3.48 1.22 5.91
C GLY A 126 -3.59 0.69 4.48
N VAL A 127 -4.83 0.56 3.98
CA VAL A 127 -5.14 -0.19 2.75
C VAL A 127 -5.67 0.70 1.64
N TRP A 128 -6.16 1.91 1.97
CA TRP A 128 -6.83 2.81 1.02
C TRP A 128 -7.95 2.10 0.24
N ARG A 129 -7.80 1.92 -1.08
CA ARG A 129 -8.77 1.21 -1.94
C ARG A 129 -8.59 -0.32 -1.93
N GLY A 130 -7.62 -0.83 -1.19
CA GLY A 130 -7.37 -2.26 -0.96
C GLY A 130 -6.55 -2.95 -2.05
N GLY A 131 -5.92 -2.23 -2.98
CA GLY A 131 -5.27 -2.87 -4.12
C GLY A 131 -4.15 -3.84 -3.74
N MET A 132 -3.34 -3.50 -2.73
CA MET A 132 -2.29 -4.41 -2.27
C MET A 132 -2.87 -5.62 -1.53
N THR A 133 -3.83 -5.46 -0.62
CA THR A 133 -4.51 -6.63 -0.02
C THR A 133 -5.27 -7.52 -1.03
N ILE A 134 -5.86 -6.94 -2.08
CA ILE A 134 -6.42 -7.71 -3.22
C ILE A 134 -5.30 -8.51 -3.90
N PHE A 135 -4.15 -7.88 -4.14
CA PHE A 135 -2.99 -8.56 -4.72
C PHE A 135 -2.48 -9.71 -3.83
N MET A 136 -2.31 -9.46 -2.53
CA MET A 136 -1.91 -10.46 -1.53
C MET A 136 -2.84 -11.67 -1.56
N ARG A 137 -4.15 -11.45 -1.60
CA ARG A 137 -5.15 -12.53 -1.74
C ARG A 137 -5.01 -13.26 -3.06
N GLY A 138 -4.77 -12.54 -4.16
CA GLY A 138 -4.50 -13.11 -5.48
C GLY A 138 -3.28 -14.04 -5.49
N VAL A 139 -2.17 -13.66 -4.85
CA VAL A 139 -0.96 -14.49 -4.73
C VAL A 139 -1.28 -15.78 -3.98
N LEU A 140 -1.95 -15.71 -2.83
CA LEU A 140 -2.35 -16.92 -2.09
C LEU A 140 -3.25 -17.84 -2.92
N LYS A 141 -4.19 -17.29 -3.70
CA LYS A 141 -5.06 -18.06 -4.61
C LYS A 141 -4.25 -18.79 -5.67
N ALA A 142 -3.33 -18.08 -6.33
CA ALA A 142 -2.48 -18.62 -7.39
C ALA A 142 -1.56 -19.74 -6.87
N MET A 143 -1.12 -19.65 -5.62
CA MET A 143 -0.30 -20.68 -4.96
C MET A 143 -1.12 -21.81 -4.31
N GLY A 144 -2.45 -21.73 -4.32
CA GLY A 144 -3.31 -22.69 -3.62
C GLY A 144 -3.19 -22.69 -2.09
N ALA A 145 -2.65 -21.62 -1.50
CA ALA A 145 -2.41 -21.49 -0.06
C ALA A 145 -3.70 -21.11 0.68
N ARG A 146 -4.41 -22.12 1.21
CA ARG A 146 -5.73 -21.97 1.85
C ARG A 146 -5.68 -21.75 3.37
N GLN A 147 -4.52 -21.97 3.98
CA GLN A 147 -4.32 -21.96 5.43
C GLN A 147 -3.98 -20.58 6.00
N ARG A 148 -3.92 -19.54 5.16
CA ARG A 148 -3.55 -18.17 5.54
C ARG A 148 -4.67 -17.21 5.19
N ARG A 149 -4.95 -16.27 6.07
CA ARG A 149 -5.87 -15.16 5.80
C ARG A 149 -5.10 -13.91 5.42
N VAL A 150 -5.78 -13.02 4.72
CA VAL A 150 -5.37 -11.64 4.43
C VAL A 150 -6.17 -10.72 5.35
N TRP A 151 -5.47 -10.05 6.26
CA TRP A 151 -6.05 -9.03 7.12
C TRP A 151 -5.98 -7.67 6.44
N VAL A 152 -7.14 -7.04 6.31
CA VAL A 152 -7.36 -5.73 5.69
C VAL A 152 -7.68 -4.75 6.83
N VAL A 153 -6.67 -4.06 7.34
CA VAL A 153 -6.78 -3.25 8.56
C VAL A 153 -6.70 -1.77 8.22
N ASP A 154 -7.78 -1.03 8.45
CA ASP A 154 -7.88 0.39 8.13
C ASP A 154 -9.00 1.05 8.95
N SER A 155 -8.96 2.37 9.09
CA SER A 155 -10.11 3.11 9.63
C SER A 155 -11.32 3.03 8.70
N PHE A 156 -11.07 2.91 7.39
CA PHE A 156 -12.03 3.11 6.30
C PHE A 156 -12.72 4.48 6.34
N GLU A 157 -12.11 5.40 7.07
CA GLU A 157 -12.60 6.75 7.37
C GLU A 157 -11.50 7.79 7.09
N GLY A 158 -10.34 7.36 6.60
CA GLY A 158 -9.18 8.19 6.29
C GLY A 158 -8.31 8.49 7.50
N LEU A 159 -7.42 9.48 7.34
CA LEU A 159 -6.48 9.88 8.40
C LEU A 159 -7.21 10.47 9.63
N PRO A 160 -6.68 10.23 10.85
CA PRO A 160 -7.26 10.73 12.09
C PRO A 160 -7.18 12.26 12.20
N ASP A 161 -7.71 12.80 13.28
CA ASP A 161 -7.64 14.23 13.55
C ASP A 161 -6.18 14.67 13.86
N PRO A 162 -5.61 15.68 13.15
CA PRO A 162 -4.25 16.13 13.38
C PRO A 162 -4.05 16.89 14.70
N GLU A 163 -5.10 17.33 15.41
CA GLU A 163 -4.98 18.20 16.59
C GLU A 163 -4.01 17.70 17.67
N LYS A 164 -3.79 16.39 17.76
CA LYS A 164 -2.94 15.75 18.77
C LYS A 164 -1.66 15.12 18.21
N SER A 165 -1.40 15.23 16.91
CA SER A 165 -0.26 14.54 16.32
C SER A 165 1.03 15.35 16.41
N PHE A 166 2.13 14.64 16.57
CA PHE A 166 3.49 15.16 16.52
C PHE A 166 4.08 15.21 15.10
N ASP A 167 3.34 14.75 14.08
CA ASP A 167 3.80 14.70 12.71
C ASP A 167 3.98 16.10 12.09
N SER A 168 5.09 16.26 11.36
CA SER A 168 5.48 17.52 10.73
C SER A 168 4.74 17.83 9.42
N PHE A 169 4.16 16.83 8.78
CA PHE A 169 3.33 16.99 7.59
C PHE A 169 1.89 17.34 7.98
N GLY A 170 1.28 18.32 7.31
CA GLY A 170 -0.11 18.71 7.59
C GLY A 170 -1.13 17.95 6.74
N TRP A 171 -2.16 17.39 7.36
CA TRP A 171 -3.32 16.78 6.70
C TRP A 171 -4.64 17.32 7.25
N LYS A 172 -5.75 16.82 6.70
CA LYS A 172 -7.10 17.06 7.21
C LYS A 172 -7.69 15.74 7.68
N LYS A 173 -8.46 15.77 8.76
CA LYS A 173 -9.28 14.64 9.19
C LYS A 173 -10.08 14.08 8.01
N GLY A 174 -10.06 12.76 7.85
CA GLY A 174 -10.74 12.05 6.77
C GLY A 174 -10.08 12.19 5.39
N ALA A 175 -8.88 12.76 5.30
CA ALA A 175 -8.09 12.68 4.09
C ALA A 175 -7.86 11.21 3.73
N MET A 176 -7.96 10.90 2.43
CA MET A 176 -7.78 9.54 1.88
C MET A 176 -8.85 8.51 2.31
N ALA A 177 -9.98 8.96 2.85
CA ALA A 177 -11.08 8.08 3.22
C ALA A 177 -11.59 7.26 2.02
N VAL A 178 -11.69 5.94 2.24
CA VAL A 178 -12.37 4.99 1.37
C VAL A 178 -13.18 4.06 2.27
N SER A 179 -14.49 3.96 2.03
CA SER A 179 -15.36 3.15 2.88
C SER A 179 -15.06 1.66 2.77
N LEU A 180 -15.35 0.91 3.84
CA LEU A 180 -15.24 -0.55 3.86
C LEU A 180 -16.04 -1.19 2.73
N ASP A 181 -17.23 -0.67 2.42
CA ASP A 181 -18.08 -1.19 1.34
C ASP A 181 -17.43 -1.00 -0.03
N GLN A 182 -16.74 0.13 -0.26
CA GLN A 182 -15.98 0.33 -1.48
C GLN A 182 -14.82 -0.67 -1.59
N VAL A 183 -14.07 -0.90 -0.50
CA VAL A 183 -12.98 -1.88 -0.49
C VAL A 183 -13.53 -3.29 -0.75
N ARG A 184 -14.63 -3.69 -0.11
CA ARG A 184 -15.32 -4.96 -0.38
C ARG A 184 -15.77 -5.08 -1.83
N SER A 185 -16.35 -4.02 -2.40
CA SER A 185 -16.73 -3.97 -3.81
C SER A 185 -15.52 -4.14 -4.73
N ASN A 186 -14.35 -3.60 -4.36
CA ASN A 186 -13.13 -3.79 -5.11
C ASN A 186 -12.71 -5.27 -5.07
N PHE A 187 -12.66 -5.92 -3.90
CA PHE A 187 -12.39 -7.36 -3.81
C PHE A 187 -13.36 -8.21 -4.64
N LEU A 188 -14.66 -7.90 -4.61
CA LEU A 188 -15.69 -8.58 -5.40
C LEU A 188 -15.42 -8.47 -6.91
N ARG A 189 -15.02 -7.30 -7.40
CA ARG A 189 -14.70 -7.07 -8.81
C ARG A 189 -13.62 -8.00 -9.35
N TYR A 190 -12.68 -8.42 -8.50
CA TYR A 190 -11.62 -9.36 -8.85
C TYR A 190 -11.95 -10.82 -8.54
N GLY A 191 -13.13 -11.12 -7.97
CA GLY A 191 -13.49 -12.47 -7.54
C GLY A 191 -12.56 -13.01 -6.46
N LEU A 192 -12.16 -12.13 -5.53
CA LEU A 192 -11.21 -12.39 -4.45
C LEU A 192 -11.78 -12.06 -3.06
N LEU A 193 -13.07 -11.75 -2.94
CA LEU A 193 -13.74 -11.66 -1.64
C LEU A 193 -14.23 -13.05 -1.22
N ASP A 194 -13.55 -13.66 -0.25
CA ASP A 194 -13.87 -14.98 0.30
C ASP A 194 -13.49 -15.11 1.78
N GLU A 195 -13.61 -16.29 2.36
CA GLU A 195 -13.35 -16.55 3.79
C GLU A 195 -11.89 -16.32 4.22
N GLN A 196 -10.96 -16.21 3.27
CA GLN A 196 -9.57 -15.88 3.55
C GLN A 196 -9.36 -14.36 3.68
N VAL A 197 -10.37 -13.52 3.47
CA VAL A 197 -10.26 -12.06 3.63
C VAL A 197 -10.97 -11.61 4.91
N VAL A 198 -10.21 -11.00 5.83
CA VAL A 198 -10.73 -10.53 7.11
C VAL A 198 -10.53 -9.02 7.21
N PHE A 199 -11.61 -8.28 7.44
CA PHE A 199 -11.56 -6.83 7.59
C PHE A 199 -11.56 -6.46 9.07
N LEU A 200 -10.64 -5.57 9.46
CA LEU A 200 -10.64 -4.95 10.78
C LEU A 200 -10.84 -3.45 10.59
N LYS A 201 -12.08 -3.00 10.86
CA LYS A 201 -12.48 -1.60 10.71
C LYS A 201 -12.26 -0.83 12.00
N GLY A 202 -11.52 0.28 11.89
CA GLY A 202 -11.37 1.29 12.93
C GLY A 202 -9.92 1.79 13.01
N PHE A 203 -9.67 2.79 13.85
CA PHE A 203 -8.31 3.29 14.05
C PHE A 203 -7.44 2.23 14.74
N PHE A 204 -6.14 2.25 14.48
CA PHE A 204 -5.23 1.20 14.92
C PHE A 204 -5.14 1.09 16.45
N ASN A 205 -5.05 2.22 17.15
CA ASN A 205 -5.09 2.30 18.61
C ASN A 205 -6.34 1.65 19.23
N ASP A 206 -7.49 1.72 18.55
CA ASP A 206 -8.76 1.22 19.05
C ASP A 206 -8.98 -0.27 18.72
N THR A 207 -8.40 -0.76 17.63
CA THR A 207 -8.76 -2.07 17.05
C THR A 207 -7.68 -3.13 17.18
N LEU A 208 -6.41 -2.76 17.14
CA LEU A 208 -5.30 -3.71 17.19
C LEU A 208 -5.13 -4.44 18.54
N PRO A 209 -5.38 -3.82 19.71
CA PRO A 209 -5.27 -4.52 20.99
C PRO A 209 -6.07 -5.82 21.06
N ASP A 210 -7.30 -5.80 20.53
CA ASP A 210 -8.27 -6.90 20.62
C ASP A 210 -8.53 -7.63 19.29
N ALA A 211 -7.66 -7.41 18.28
CA ALA A 211 -7.87 -7.92 16.91
C ALA A 211 -7.93 -9.45 16.77
N GLY A 212 -7.53 -10.21 17.79
CA GLY A 212 -7.52 -11.68 17.73
C GLY A 212 -6.53 -12.28 16.73
N ILE A 213 -5.58 -11.49 16.23
CA ILE A 213 -4.52 -11.95 15.33
C ILE A 213 -3.52 -12.77 16.15
N ALA A 214 -3.36 -14.05 15.80
CA ALA A 214 -2.49 -14.98 16.54
C ALA A 214 -1.02 -14.89 16.10
N ALA A 215 -0.76 -14.97 14.79
CA ALA A 215 0.57 -14.91 14.21
C ALA A 215 0.52 -14.32 12.80
N LEU A 216 1.59 -13.65 12.40
CA LEU A 216 1.77 -13.06 11.08
C LEU A 216 3.03 -13.63 10.41
N SER A 217 2.98 -13.83 9.09
CA SER A 217 4.12 -14.18 8.25
C SER A 217 4.54 -13.01 7.34
N VAL A 218 3.63 -12.06 7.09
CA VAL A 218 3.91 -10.77 6.45
C VAL A 218 3.15 -9.68 7.21
N LEU A 219 3.87 -8.65 7.64
CA LEU A 219 3.34 -7.41 8.22
C LEU A 219 3.73 -6.25 7.30
N ARG A 220 2.77 -5.71 6.53
CA ARG A 220 2.95 -4.46 5.77
C ARG A 220 2.34 -3.29 6.54
N VAL A 221 3.14 -2.25 6.77
CA VAL A 221 2.78 -1.03 7.49
C VAL A 221 2.81 0.14 6.51
N ASP A 222 1.65 0.74 6.26
CA ASP A 222 1.42 1.85 5.33
C ASP A 222 0.49 2.86 6.01
N ALA A 223 0.96 3.34 7.15
CA ALA A 223 0.17 4.06 8.14
C ALA A 223 0.42 5.58 8.14
N ASP A 224 1.33 6.06 7.28
CA ASP A 224 1.83 7.44 7.10
C ASP A 224 2.41 8.12 8.36
N LEU A 225 1.66 8.13 9.46
CA LEU A 225 1.86 8.91 10.67
C LEU A 225 2.73 8.20 11.71
N TYR A 226 3.42 8.98 12.55
CA TYR A 226 4.23 8.45 13.64
C TYR A 226 3.38 7.59 14.59
N GLU A 227 2.29 8.13 15.14
CA GLU A 227 1.50 7.42 16.15
C GLU A 227 0.86 6.16 15.57
N SER A 228 0.34 6.25 14.34
CA SER A 228 -0.27 5.12 13.64
C SER A 228 0.75 4.00 13.37
N THR A 229 1.98 4.36 12.99
CA THR A 229 3.07 3.41 12.81
C THR A 229 3.48 2.76 14.13
N ARG A 230 3.56 3.53 15.22
CA ARG A 230 3.85 3.01 16.58
C ARG A 230 2.77 2.05 17.06
N ASP A 231 1.49 2.39 16.87
CA ASP A 231 0.37 1.53 17.26
C ASP A 231 0.43 0.18 16.55
N VAL A 232 0.69 0.20 15.24
CA VAL A 232 0.86 -1.00 14.42
C VAL A 232 2.04 -1.85 14.93
N LEU A 233 3.21 -1.24 15.10
CA LEU A 233 4.41 -1.94 15.55
C LEU A 233 4.23 -2.56 16.94
N ASN A 234 3.72 -1.80 17.90
CA ASN A 234 3.52 -2.23 19.29
C ASN A 234 2.61 -3.46 19.39
N HIS A 235 1.54 -3.53 18.58
CA HIS A 235 0.56 -4.61 18.66
C HIS A 235 0.83 -5.78 17.70
N LEU A 236 1.44 -5.54 16.54
CA LEU A 236 1.55 -6.53 15.46
C LEU A 236 2.97 -7.09 15.27
N TYR A 237 4.03 -6.32 15.51
CA TYR A 237 5.40 -6.84 15.35
C TYR A 237 5.74 -8.00 16.30
N PRO A 238 5.28 -8.02 17.57
CA PRO A 238 5.44 -9.19 18.44
C PRO A 238 4.84 -10.48 17.86
N LYS A 239 3.76 -10.35 17.06
CA LYS A 239 3.05 -11.46 16.42
C LYS A 239 3.68 -11.92 15.10
N LEU A 240 4.66 -11.18 14.57
CA LEU A 240 5.39 -11.57 13.36
C LEU A 240 6.27 -12.78 13.67
N SER A 241 6.13 -13.86 12.90
CA SER A 241 6.93 -15.07 13.02
C SER A 241 8.38 -14.83 12.60
N VAL A 242 9.30 -15.59 13.19
CA VAL A 242 10.68 -15.67 12.70
C VAL A 242 10.67 -16.17 11.25
N GLY A 243 11.47 -15.54 10.40
CA GLY A 243 11.46 -15.73 8.95
C GLY A 243 10.33 -14.98 8.24
N GLY A 244 9.45 -14.27 8.96
CA GLY A 244 8.42 -13.42 8.37
C GLY A 244 8.97 -12.07 7.92
N TYR A 245 8.23 -11.37 7.07
CA TYR A 245 8.62 -10.07 6.53
C TYR A 245 7.92 -8.93 7.25
N ALA A 246 8.70 -7.93 7.69
CA ALA A 246 8.19 -6.62 8.08
C ALA A 246 8.48 -5.63 6.95
N ILE A 247 7.44 -4.98 6.42
CA ILE A 247 7.50 -4.10 5.25
C ILE A 247 6.92 -2.74 5.65
N PHE A 248 7.60 -1.65 5.30
CA PHE A 248 7.23 -0.29 5.67
C PHE A 248 7.20 0.58 4.41
N ASP A 249 6.04 1.13 4.05
CA ASP A 249 5.86 1.87 2.80
C ASP A 249 6.65 3.19 2.78
N ASP A 250 6.61 3.92 3.90
CA ASP A 250 6.95 5.34 3.94
C ASP A 250 8.33 5.67 4.52
N TYR A 251 9.14 4.65 4.76
CA TYR A 251 10.37 4.78 5.53
C TYR A 251 11.35 5.83 4.96
N GLN A 252 11.49 5.94 3.64
CA GLN A 252 12.47 6.86 3.03
C GLN A 252 11.92 8.27 2.77
N ASN A 253 10.60 8.48 2.81
CA ASN A 253 9.95 9.73 2.41
C ASN A 253 9.23 10.48 3.53
N LEU A 254 8.78 9.80 4.59
CA LEU A 254 8.15 10.43 5.75
C LEU A 254 9.05 10.30 6.98
N LYS A 255 9.65 11.42 7.40
CA LYS A 255 10.61 11.44 8.51
C LYS A 255 10.02 10.96 9.83
N ASP A 256 8.75 11.26 10.07
CA ASP A 256 8.06 10.88 11.30
C ASP A 256 7.72 9.38 11.31
N CYS A 257 7.29 8.81 10.17
CA CYS A 257 7.20 7.35 10.01
C CYS A 257 8.57 6.66 10.20
N GLN A 258 9.62 7.18 9.56
CA GLN A 258 10.98 6.69 9.72
C GLN A 258 11.40 6.68 11.20
N ARG A 259 11.15 7.79 11.91
CA ARG A 259 11.45 7.95 13.33
C ARG A 259 10.71 6.92 14.19
N ALA A 260 9.41 6.69 13.94
CA ALA A 260 8.64 5.66 14.66
C ALA A 260 9.27 4.27 14.52
N ILE A 261 9.70 3.92 13.30
CA ILE A 261 10.30 2.62 12.98
C ILE A 261 11.68 2.49 13.64
N ASP A 262 12.52 3.51 13.52
CA ASP A 262 13.89 3.50 14.07
C ASP A 262 13.88 3.46 15.60
N GLU A 263 13.01 4.24 16.25
CA GLU A 263 12.84 4.21 17.71
C GLU A 263 12.36 2.83 18.19
N TYR A 264 11.34 2.26 17.55
CA TYR A 264 10.85 0.92 17.90
C TYR A 264 11.94 -0.14 17.73
N ARG A 265 12.71 -0.10 16.64
CA ARG A 265 13.84 -1.01 16.43
C ARG A 265 14.89 -0.87 17.52
N LEU A 266 15.22 0.36 17.93
CA LEU A 266 16.19 0.62 18.99
C LEU A 266 15.70 0.08 20.34
N GLU A 267 14.45 0.39 20.71
CA GLU A 267 13.81 -0.05 21.96
C GLU A 267 13.78 -1.58 22.08
N HIS A 268 13.51 -2.27 20.97
CA HIS A 268 13.39 -3.73 20.92
C HIS A 268 14.66 -4.44 20.44
N ARG A 269 15.78 -3.73 20.27
CA ARG A 269 17.08 -4.26 19.80
C ARG A 269 16.98 -5.07 18.51
N ILE A 270 16.19 -4.58 17.55
CA ILE A 270 16.02 -5.20 16.24
C ILE A 270 17.16 -4.75 15.34
N GLU A 271 18.10 -5.67 15.09
CA GLU A 271 19.28 -5.45 14.24
C GLU A 271 19.12 -6.04 12.83
N ASP A 272 17.94 -6.60 12.50
CA ASP A 272 17.66 -7.18 11.19
C ASP A 272 17.96 -6.18 10.06
N PRO A 273 18.76 -6.55 9.04
CA PRO A 273 19.17 -5.63 7.98
C PRO A 273 17.99 -5.05 7.21
N ILE A 274 17.96 -3.73 7.08
CA ILE A 274 16.96 -3.03 6.27
C ILE A 274 17.35 -3.14 4.78
N VAL A 275 16.44 -3.67 3.98
CA VAL A 275 16.56 -3.79 2.52
C VAL A 275 15.62 -2.79 1.86
N LYS A 276 16.16 -1.99 0.93
CA LYS A 276 15.36 -1.05 0.14
C LYS A 276 14.55 -1.79 -0.93
N ILE A 277 13.27 -1.45 -1.05
CA ILE A 277 12.38 -1.99 -2.08
C ILE A 277 12.36 -1.05 -3.28
N ASP A 278 12.06 0.22 -3.01
CA ASP A 278 11.94 1.27 -4.01
C ASP A 278 12.43 2.61 -3.41
N ARG A 279 12.02 3.76 -3.97
CA ARG A 279 12.40 5.08 -3.43
C ARG A 279 11.74 5.45 -2.10
N ARG A 280 10.77 4.68 -1.62
CA ARG A 280 9.98 4.93 -0.41
C ARG A 280 10.13 3.78 0.58
N ALA A 281 9.81 2.58 0.12
CA ALA A 281 9.60 1.44 0.98
C ALA A 281 10.88 0.67 1.29
N VAL A 282 10.87 0.05 2.47
CA VAL A 282 11.91 -0.87 2.93
C VAL A 282 11.27 -2.11 3.54
N CYS A 283 12.04 -3.17 3.66
CA CYS A 283 11.65 -4.33 4.46
C CYS A 283 12.84 -4.95 5.21
N TRP A 284 12.53 -5.84 6.14
CA TRP A 284 13.47 -6.81 6.66
C TRP A 284 12.78 -8.15 6.94
N VAL A 285 13.59 -9.20 7.08
CA VAL A 285 13.13 -10.51 7.55
C VAL A 285 13.40 -10.57 9.05
N LYS A 286 12.40 -10.91 9.85
CA LYS A 286 12.56 -11.06 11.30
C LYS A 286 13.43 -12.28 11.60
N THR A 287 14.56 -12.10 12.26
CA THR A 287 15.39 -13.21 12.74
C THR A 287 15.14 -13.52 14.21
N GLU A 288 15.67 -14.64 14.71
CA GLU A 288 15.62 -14.94 16.14
C GLU A 288 16.38 -13.86 16.93
N SER A 289 15.83 -13.46 18.08
CA SER A 289 16.56 -12.59 19.02
C SER A 289 17.88 -13.27 19.36
N LYS A 290 19.00 -12.57 19.14
CA LYS A 290 20.34 -13.10 19.44
C LYS A 290 20.69 -13.08 20.94
N PHE A 291 19.73 -12.78 21.80
CA PHE A 291 19.92 -12.58 23.24
C PHE A 291 18.70 -13.04 24.01
#